data_AF-A0A8E2DEZ3-F1
#
_entry.id   AF-A0A8E2DEZ3-F1
#
_cell.length_a   1.000
_cell.length_b   1.000
_cell.length_c   1.000
_cell.angle_alpha   90.00
_cell.angle_beta   90.00
_cell.angle_gamma   90.00
#
_symmetry.space_group_name_H-M   'P 1'
#
loop_
_entity.id
_entity.type
_entity.pdbx_description
1 polymer ?
#
loop_
_entity_poly.entity_id
_entity_poly.type
_entity_poly.pdbx_seq_one_letter_code
_entity_poly.pdbx_strand_id
1 'polypeptide(L)'
;MLNRRSFVEGSYDRGAMAFVSEYWLMIHRAAGWGALRGFLFSLMANRYLTMEQMLRVLRHYESHTGMQYWYKDSEVTEQQV
;
A
#
# COMPACT_ATOMS: atom_id res chain seq x y z
N MET A 1 11.67 -9.74 3.83
CA MET A 1 10.87 -10.92 4.23
C MET A 1 9.97 -10.50 5.38
N LEU A 2 8.72 -10.98 5.45
CA LEU A 2 7.79 -10.61 6.53
C LEU A 2 8.25 -11.25 7.85
N ASN A 3 8.72 -10.46 8.81
CA ASN A 3 8.97 -10.97 10.15
C ASN A 3 7.63 -11.09 10.90
N ARG A 4 7.14 -12.31 11.05
CA ARG A 4 5.84 -12.60 11.67
C ARG A 4 5.73 -12.03 13.09
N ARG A 5 6.82 -12.05 13.86
CA ARG A 5 6.79 -11.61 15.26
C ARG A 5 6.56 -10.10 15.32
N SER A 6 7.35 -9.32 14.58
CA SER A 6 7.17 -7.86 14.50
C SER A 6 5.89 -7.45 13.79
N PHE A 7 5.36 -8.29 12.89
CA PHE A 7 4.11 -8.01 12.18
C PHE A 7 2.86 -8.18 13.06
N VAL A 8 2.90 -9.04 14.08
CA VAL A 8 1.76 -9.36 14.95
C VAL A 8 1.85 -8.63 16.30
N GLU A 9 3.04 -8.22 16.72
CA GLU A 9 3.27 -7.58 18.01
C GLU A 9 2.57 -6.21 18.09
N GLY A 10 1.70 -6.03 19.09
CA GLY A 10 0.89 -4.83 19.27
C GLY A 10 -0.42 -4.86 18.49
N SER A 11 -0.36 -4.76 17.15
CA SER A 11 -1.55 -4.84 16.27
C SER A 11 -1.15 -5.03 14.80
N TYR A 12 -1.95 -5.79 14.03
CA TYR A 12 -1.69 -6.08 12.61
C TYR A 12 -1.57 -4.82 11.75
N ASP A 13 -2.26 -3.74 12.08
CA ASP A 13 -2.14 -2.47 11.36
C ASP A 13 -0.79 -1.81 11.56
N ARG A 14 -0.23 -1.82 12.78
CA ARG A 14 1.14 -1.37 13.04
C ARG A 14 2.17 -2.22 12.31
N GLY A 15 1.99 -3.53 12.32
CA GLY A 15 2.85 -4.46 11.57
C GLY A 15 2.82 -4.19 10.06
N ALA A 16 1.62 -3.98 9.50
CA ALA A 16 1.45 -3.65 8.10
C ALA A 16 2.04 -2.27 7.74
N MET A 17 1.87 -1.26 8.61
CA MET A 17 2.50 0.05 8.44
C MET A 17 4.03 -0.07 8.46
N ALA A 18 4.61 -0.80 9.41
CA ALA A 18 6.05 -1.00 9.52
C ALA A 18 6.61 -1.74 8.29
N PHE A 19 5.93 -2.79 7.85
CA PHE A 19 6.27 -3.50 6.62
C PHE A 19 6.30 -2.58 5.40
N VAL A 20 5.28 -1.74 5.23
CA VAL A 20 5.25 -0.77 4.13
C VAL A 20 6.39 0.25 4.28
N SER A 21 6.61 0.82 5.46
CA SER A 21 7.70 1.79 5.69
C SER A 21 9.08 1.21 5.34
N GLU A 22 9.32 -0.07 5.63
CA GLU A 22 10.61 -0.71 5.36
C GLU A 22 10.78 -1.08 3.88
N TYR A 23 9.70 -1.51 3.22
CA TYR A 23 9.78 -2.14 1.90
C TYR A 23 9.11 -1.38 0.77
N TRP A 24 8.58 -0.17 0.99
CA TRP A 24 7.80 0.58 -0.02
C TRP A 24 8.53 0.68 -1.37
N LEU A 25 9.84 0.95 -1.39
CA LEU A 25 10.60 1.11 -2.63
C LEU A 25 10.72 -0.20 -3.41
N MET A 26 10.91 -1.31 -2.70
CA MET A 26 10.98 -2.64 -3.30
C MET A 26 9.61 -3.07 -3.83
N ILE A 27 8.55 -2.85 -3.04
CA ILE A 27 7.17 -3.11 -3.45
C ILE A 27 6.86 -2.32 -4.72
N HIS A 28 7.23 -1.04 -4.75
CA HIS A 28 7.01 -0.16 -5.90
C HIS A 28 7.69 -0.68 -7.17
N ARG A 29 8.97 -1.06 -7.08
CA ARG A 29 9.75 -1.51 -8.23
C ARG A 29 9.38 -2.92 -8.71
N ALA A 30 8.97 -3.80 -7.81
CA ALA A 30 8.80 -5.23 -8.13
C ALA A 30 7.34 -5.66 -8.32
N ALA A 31 6.39 -5.04 -7.62
CA ALA A 31 5.01 -5.52 -7.53
C ALA A 31 3.96 -4.44 -7.86
N GLY A 32 4.27 -3.18 -7.51
CA GLY A 32 3.37 -2.04 -7.69
C GLY A 32 2.18 -2.04 -6.74
N TRP A 33 1.33 -1.04 -6.91
CA TRP A 33 0.18 -0.78 -6.02
C TRP A 33 -0.89 -1.87 -6.07
N GLY A 34 -1.20 -2.39 -7.27
CA GLY A 34 -2.24 -3.42 -7.44
C GLY A 34 -1.93 -4.70 -6.66
N ALA A 35 -0.67 -5.14 -6.68
CA ALA A 35 -0.23 -6.31 -5.92
C ALA A 35 -0.26 -6.07 -4.41
N LEU A 36 0.19 -4.90 -3.93
CA LEU A 36 0.09 -4.55 -2.50
C LEU A 36 -1.37 -4.52 -2.04
N ARG A 37 -2.26 -3.92 -2.84
CA ARG A 37 -3.70 -3.90 -2.54
C ARG A 37 -4.27 -5.31 -2.46
N GLY A 38 -3.92 -6.19 -3.39
CA GLY A 38 -4.33 -7.60 -3.36
C GLY A 38 -3.86 -8.31 -2.09
N PHE A 39 -2.59 -8.14 -1.72
CA PHE A 39 -2.02 -8.69 -0.49
C PHE A 39 -2.76 -8.21 0.77
N LEU A 40 -3.01 -6.91 0.89
CA LEU A 40 -3.75 -6.35 2.03
C LEU A 40 -5.22 -6.81 2.06
N PHE A 41 -5.82 -7.03 0.89
CA PHE A 41 -7.16 -7.59 0.80
C PHE A 41 -7.20 -9.03 1.32
N SER A 42 -6.17 -9.84 1.06
CA SER A 42 -6.04 -11.17 1.65
C SER A 42 -5.93 -11.11 3.18
N LEU A 43 -5.22 -10.13 3.74
CA LEU A 43 -5.16 -9.94 5.20
C LEU A 43 -6.52 -9.54 5.79
N MET A 44 -7.26 -8.69 5.09
CA MET A 44 -8.63 -8.31 5.49
C MET A 44 -9.59 -9.50 5.43
N ALA A 45 -9.55 -10.29 4.35
CA ALA A 45 -10.39 -11.48 4.20
C ALA A 45 -10.15 -12.52 5.32
N ASN A 46 -8.91 -12.59 5.83
CA ASN A 46 -8.55 -13.45 6.95
C ASN A 46 -8.72 -12.77 8.34
N ARG A 47 -9.41 -11.63 8.40
CA ARG A 47 -9.71 -10.87 9.63
C ARG A 47 -8.47 -10.39 10.40
N TYR A 48 -7.32 -10.27 9.72
CA TYR A 48 -6.14 -9.64 10.30
C TYR A 48 -6.21 -8.11 10.23
N LEU A 49 -6.90 -7.56 9.23
CA LEU A 49 -7.14 -6.12 9.10
C LEU A 49 -8.63 -5.83 8.93
N THR A 50 -9.07 -4.68 9.43
CA THR A 50 -10.34 -4.07 9.01
C THR A 50 -10.16 -3.31 7.70
N MET A 51 -11.26 -2.99 7.01
CA MET A 51 -11.24 -2.13 5.83
C MET A 51 -10.59 -0.78 6.12
N GLU A 52 -10.88 -0.19 7.28
CA GLU A 52 -10.28 1.09 7.69
C GLU A 52 -8.76 0.97 7.85
N GLN A 53 -8.27 -0.11 8.48
CA GLN A 53 -6.85 -0.37 8.64
C GLN A 53 -6.16 -0.59 7.30
N MET A 54 -6.76 -1.38 6.40
CA MET A 54 -6.26 -1.55 5.03
C MET A 54 -6.13 -0.22 4.30
N LEU A 55 -7.16 0.64 4.35
CA LEU A 55 -7.13 1.96 3.72
C LEU A 55 -6.09 2.90 4.33
N ARG A 56 -5.81 2.78 5.63
CA ARG A 56 -4.71 3.53 6.27
C ARG A 56 -3.34 3.07 5.76
N VAL A 57 -3.11 1.77 5.63
CA VAL A 57 -1.86 1.21 5.11
C VAL A 57 -1.65 1.57 3.63
N LEU A 58 -2.70 1.54 2.81
CA LEU A 58 -2.61 1.95 1.40
C LEU A 58 -2.25 3.43 1.25
N ARG A 59 -2.92 4.32 2.00
CA ARG A 59 -2.58 5.74 2.01
C ARG A 59 -1.15 6.01 2.46
N HIS A 60 -0.66 5.22 3.42
CA HIS A 60 0.74 5.29 3.87
C HIS A 60 1.71 4.87 2.76
N TYR A 61 1.40 3.85 1.97
CA TYR A 61 2.22 3.49 0.81
C TYR A 61 2.19 4.56 -0.30
N GLU A 62 1.02 5.13 -0.58
CA GLU A 62 0.85 6.18 -1.59
C GLU A 62 1.66 7.44 -1.26
N SER A 63 1.76 7.81 0.02
CA SER A 63 2.55 8.96 0.45
C SER A 63 4.07 8.78 0.21
N HIS A 64 4.57 7.54 0.21
CA HIS A 64 5.99 7.25 -0.09
C HIS A 64 6.29 7.26 -1.59
N THR A 65 5.31 6.95 -2.43
CA THR A 65 5.49 6.82 -3.88
C THR A 65 5.17 8.08 -4.65
N GLY A 66 4.57 9.08 -3.99
CA GLY A 66 4.11 10.30 -4.66
C GLY A 66 3.02 10.02 -5.67
N MET A 67 2.21 8.96 -5.49
CA MET A 67 1.13 8.59 -6.42
C MET A 67 0.10 9.71 -6.61
N GLN A 68 0.01 10.68 -5.69
CA GLN A 68 -0.77 11.91 -5.90
C GLN A 68 -0.37 12.72 -7.14
N TYR A 69 0.82 12.48 -7.71
CA TYR A 69 1.29 13.13 -8.93
C TYR A 69 0.98 12.32 -10.20
N TRP A 70 0.54 11.07 -10.08
CA TRP A 70 0.44 10.14 -11.21
C TRP A 70 -0.87 10.25 -11.99
N TYR A 71 -1.94 10.72 -11.35
CA TYR A 71 -3.25 10.89 -11.97
C TYR A 71 -3.45 12.27 -12.62
N LYS A 72 -2.47 13.17 -12.53
CA LYS A 72 -2.59 14.54 -13.08
C LYS A 72 -2.23 14.64 -14.56
N ASP A 73 -1.48 13.69 -15.10
CA ASP A 73 -1.02 13.75 -16.50
C ASP A 73 -2.05 13.22 -17.50
N SER A 74 -3.09 12.53 -17.03
CA SER A 74 -4.09 11.88 -17.89
C SER A 74 -5.15 12.81 -18.48
N GLU A 75 -5.24 14.07 -18.04
CA GLU A 75 -6.28 15.02 -18.49
C GLU A 75 -5.81 16.02 -19.55
N VAL A 76 -4.55 15.99 -19.99
CA VAL A 76 -3.97 17.07 -20.83
C VAL A 76 -3.90 16.74 -22.33
N THR A 77 -4.36 15.56 -22.80
CA THR A 77 -4.15 15.13 -24.21
C THR A 77 -5.42 15.09 -25.09
N GLU A 78 -6.47 15.86 -24.79
CA GLU A 78 -7.68 15.89 -25.64
C GLU A 78 -8.11 17.28 -26.15
N GLN A 79 -7.21 18.28 -26.15
CA GLN A 79 -7.49 19.55 -26.83
C GLN A 79 -6.24 20.08 -27.54
N GLN A 80 -5.98 19.57 -28.75
CA GLN A 80 -5.44 20.30 -29.92
C GLN A 80 -4.96 19.29 -30.99
N VAL A 81 -5.85 18.95 -31.93
CA VAL A 81 -5.52 18.78 -33.37
C VAL A 81 -6.73 19.23 -34.16
#